data_AF-A0A356QF38-F1
#
_entry.id   AF-A0A356QF38-F1
#
_cell.length_a   1.000
_cell.length_b   1.000
_cell.length_c   1.000
_cell.angle_alpha   90.00
_cell.angle_beta   90.00
_cell.angle_gamma   90.00
#
_symmetry.space_group_name_H-M   'P 1'
#
loop_
_entity.id
_entity.type
_entity.pdbx_description
1 polymer ?
#
loop_
_entity_poly.entity_id
_entity_poly.type
_entity_poly.pdbx_seq_one_letter_code
_entity_poly.pdbx_strand_id
1 'polypeptide(L)' 'MKTLLPTSTAGSLPKPAWLAEPEKLWSDWKLQGEELAQGKQDALRVSLHDQRLAV' A
#
# COMPACT_ATOMS: atom_id res chain seq x y z
N MET A 1 -19.17 -9.18 -16.39
CA MET A 1 -19.74 -10.03 -15.33
C MET A 1 -20.32 -9.13 -14.24
N LYS A 2 -21.46 -9.49 -13.63
CA LYS A 2 -22.03 -8.74 -12.51
C LYS A 2 -21.65 -9.47 -11.21
N THR A 3 -20.78 -8.88 -10.40
CA THR A 3 -20.33 -9.48 -9.12
C THR A 3 -21.46 -9.44 -8.11
N LEU A 4 -21.84 -10.60 -7.55
CA LEU A 4 -22.97 -10.73 -6.62
C LEU A 4 -22.69 -10.08 -5.26
N LEU A 5 -21.46 -10.22 -4.77
CA LEU A 5 -20.98 -9.66 -3.50
C LEU A 5 -19.63 -8.97 -3.76
N PRO A 6 -19.60 -7.68 -4.12
CA PRO A 6 -18.33 -6.97 -4.32
C PRO A 6 -17.57 -6.87 -2.98
N THR A 7 -16.30 -7.27 -2.98
CA THR A 7 -15.44 -7.20 -1.80
C THR A 7 -14.66 -5.87 -1.77
N SER A 8 -14.39 -5.38 -0.57
CA SER A 8 -13.53 -4.23 -0.32
C SER A 8 -12.88 -4.38 1.05
N THR A 9 -11.74 -3.73 1.24
CA THR A 9 -11.11 -3.61 2.58
C THR A 9 -11.61 -2.35 3.29
N ALA A 10 -11.31 -2.24 4.58
CA ALA A 10 -11.64 -1.06 5.38
C ALA A 10 -10.75 0.17 5.10
N GLY A 11 -9.65 0.01 4.35
CA GLY A 11 -8.72 1.10 4.06
C GLY A 11 -7.26 0.66 3.98
N SER A 12 -6.43 1.17 4.89
CA SER A 12 -4.96 1.07 4.82
C SER A 12 -4.45 -0.37 4.73
N LEU A 13 -3.40 -0.55 3.93
CA LEU A 13 -2.63 -1.79 3.84
C LEU A 13 -1.18 -1.55 4.34
N PRO A 14 -0.43 -2.62 4.69
CA PRO A 14 0.94 -2.49 5.15
C PRO A 14 1.81 -1.75 4.13
N LYS A 15 2.59 -0.78 4.61
CA LYS A 15 3.59 -0.11 3.77
C LYS A 15 4.77 -1.07 3.55
N PRO A 16 5.40 -1.07 2.36
CA PRO A 16 6.61 -1.86 2.15
C PRO A 16 7.71 -1.48 3.14
N ALA A 17 8.49 -2.47 3.59
CA ALA A 17 9.52 -2.28 4.62
C ALA A 17 10.63 -1.31 4.22
N TRP A 18 10.83 -1.05 2.92
CA TRP A 18 11.77 -0.04 2.43
C TRP A 18 11.23 1.39 2.54
N LEU A 19 9.91 1.59 2.71
CA LEU A 19 9.27 2.90 2.77
C LEU A 19 8.99 3.37 4.21
N ALA A 20 8.66 2.44 5.11
CA ALA A 20 8.38 2.73 6.51
C ALA A 20 8.67 1.52 7.42
N GLU A 21 8.74 1.74 8.74
CA GLU A 21 8.83 0.66 9.72
C GLU A 21 7.55 -0.21 9.70
N PRO A 22 7.68 -1.55 9.56
CA PRO A 22 6.53 -2.46 9.61
C PRO A 22 5.81 -2.44 10.97
N GLU A 23 4.52 -2.82 10.95
CA GLU A 23 3.71 -3.11 12.16
C GLU A 23 3.64 -1.98 13.20
N LYS A 24 3.90 -0.74 12.78
CA LYS A 24 3.91 0.43 13.66
C LYS A 24 2.93 1.50 13.21
N LEU A 25 2.09 1.95 14.14
CA LEU A 25 1.25 3.12 13.93
C LEU A 25 2.12 4.39 13.92
N TRP A 26 1.79 5.32 13.02
CA TRP A 26 2.54 6.56 12.82
C TRP A 26 4.05 6.34 12.56
N SER A 27 4.38 5.26 11.83
CA SER A 27 5.74 4.98 11.35
C SER A 27 6.32 6.16 10.55
N ASP A 28 7.52 6.61 10.90
CA ASP A 28 8.24 7.61 10.10
C ASP A 28 8.56 7.09 8.70
N TRP A 29 8.66 8.02 7.75
CA TRP A 29 9.08 7.70 6.38
C TRP A 29 10.60 7.50 6.34
N LYS A 30 11.03 6.39 5.73
CA LYS A 30 12.45 6.10 5.52
C LYS A 30 13.08 6.96 4.42
N LEU A 31 12.26 7.40 3.46
CA LEU A 31 12.65 8.24 2.32
C LEU A 31 12.20 9.70 2.53
N GLN A 32 12.83 10.64 1.83
CA GLN A 32 12.49 12.06 1.87
C GLN A 32 12.47 12.70 0.47
N GLY A 33 11.91 13.90 0.36
CA GLY A 33 11.88 14.67 -0.90
C GLY A 33 11.23 13.93 -2.07
N GLU A 34 11.84 14.02 -3.24
CA GLU A 34 11.37 13.35 -4.47
C GLU A 34 11.39 11.83 -4.36
N GLU A 35 12.37 11.26 -3.65
CA GLU A 35 12.46 9.81 -3.44
C GLU A 35 11.25 9.30 -2.64
N LEU A 36 10.78 10.08 -1.66
CA LEU A 36 9.55 9.77 -0.95
C LEU A 36 8.31 9.84 -1.85
N ALA A 37 8.25 10.83 -2.75
CA ALA A 37 7.14 10.96 -3.69
C ALA A 37 7.08 9.75 -4.64
N GLN A 38 8.22 9.37 -5.21
CA GLN A 38 8.34 8.18 -6.07
C GLN A 38 8.05 6.90 -5.29
N GLY A 39 8.63 6.73 -4.11
CA GLY A 39 8.40 5.57 -3.25
C GLY A 39 6.94 5.39 -2.85
N LYS A 40 6.19 6.48 -2.62
CA LYS A 40 4.75 6.40 -2.39
C LYS A 40 3.98 5.88 -3.60
N GLN A 41 4.37 6.28 -4.82
CA GLN A 41 3.75 5.76 -6.05
C GLN A 41 4.08 4.29 -6.27
N ASP A 42 5.31 3.87 -6.00
CA ASP A 42 5.72 2.47 -6.12
C ASP A 42 5.00 1.58 -5.10
N ALA A 43 4.88 2.03 -3.85
CA ALA A 43 4.11 1.32 -2.83
C ALA A 43 2.61 1.20 -3.21
N LEU A 44 2.04 2.22 -3.86
CA LEU A 44 0.66 2.14 -4.38
C LEU A 44 0.52 1.07 -5.46
N ARG A 45 1.49 0.96 -6.38
CA ARG A 45 1.49 -0.08 -7.43
C ARG A 45 1.55 -1.48 -6.82
N VAL A 46 2.43 -1.69 -5.83
CA VAL A 46 2.54 -2.96 -5.10
C VAL A 46 1.21 -3.29 -4.41
N SER A 47 0.67 -2.35 -3.64
CA SER A 47 -0.59 -2.55 -2.92
C SER A 47 -1.78 -2.84 -3.85
N LEU A 48 -1.84 -2.22 -5.03
CA LEU A 48 -2.86 -2.51 -6.04
C LEU A 48 -2.67 -3.90 -6.65
N HIS A 49 -1.43 -4.31 -6.90
CA HIS A 49 -1.12 -5.64 -7.40
C HIS A 49 -1.55 -6.72 -6.40
N ASP A 50 -1.20 -6.55 -5.13
CA ASP A 50 -1.56 -7.49 -4.06
C ASP A 50 -3.09 -7.61 -3.92
N GLN A 51 -3.81 -6.48 -3.95
CA GLN A 51 -5.27 -6.49 -3.92
C GLN A 51 -5.87 -7.24 -5.11
N ARG A 52 -5.29 -7.13 -6.32
CA ARG A 52 -5.78 -7.85 -7.51
C ARG A 52 -5.51 -9.35 -7.46
N LEU A 53 -4.48 -9.78 -6.72
CA LEU A 53 -4.17 -11.21 -6.52
C LEU A 53 -4.97 -11.84 -5.38
N ALA A 54 -5.50 -11.03 -4.46
CA ALA A 54 -6.27 -11.48 -3.31
C ALA A 54 -7.76 -11.74 -3.61
N VAL A 55 -8.23 -11.44 -4.83
CA VAL A 55 -9.64 -11.59 -5.28
C VAL A 55 -9.89 -12.90 -6.00
#